data_AF-A0A9P8ZS59-F1
#
_entry.id   AF-A0A9P8ZS59-F1
#
_cell.length_a   1.000
_cell.length_b   1.000
_cell.length_c   1.000
_cell.angle_alpha   90.00
_cell.angle_beta   90.00
_cell.angle_gamma   90.00
#
_symmetry.space_group_name_H-M   'P 1'
#
loop_
_entity.id
_entity.type
_entity.pdbx_description
1 polymer ?
#
loop_
_entity_poly.entity_id
_entity_poly.type
_entity_poly.pdbx_seq_one_letter_code
_entity_poly.pdbx_strand_id
1 'polypeptide(L)'
;MSIDAGGILGVHALVVFETLDAAVKEEELARGLPSRPLSSYFDQVAGTSAGSLVSVLLACAPVDRMVDMWATFAHGVFCHSLLDRCRRAWAHGVNILVRKASTRKLRNQLAVALNDLGLGSDATMADLGARRNTPNVSIVVTSAREAGVPIVVSSRSSEMREGFADLSHIRILDATAASSSAPSFFKPTPLALDRAQPHLFTPCVDGALAAANPTAALRLKPQETALVISIGLSSGTKRGADLGAKPTVTNLFLWLKGFGRIIVDPERIHEEMQTHFEWAERPESYVRIPAPDIYDRAELDEFDKIPELVAASRAMFKDPEWAHKIRRLAKRVVAIKFAQPGKAPPASG
;
A
#
# COMPACT_ATOMS: atom_id res chain seq x y z
N MET A 1 -10.19 3.93 -0.18
CA MET A 1 -9.10 3.68 -1.14
C MET A 1 -8.24 2.53 -0.64
N SER A 2 -7.68 1.74 -1.55
CA SER A 2 -6.85 0.58 -1.25
C SER A 2 -5.60 0.60 -2.14
N ILE A 3 -4.43 0.37 -1.57
CA ILE A 3 -3.15 0.40 -2.29
C ILE A 3 -2.41 -0.91 -2.04
N ASP A 4 -2.12 -1.62 -3.12
CA ASP A 4 -1.51 -2.95 -3.07
C ASP A 4 -0.06 -2.92 -2.55
N ALA A 5 0.47 -4.11 -2.28
CA ALA A 5 1.89 -4.35 -2.03
C ALA A 5 2.72 -4.32 -3.32
N GLY A 6 3.99 -3.90 -3.23
CA GLY A 6 4.82 -3.82 -4.44
C GLY A 6 6.25 -3.30 -4.30
N GLY A 7 6.86 -3.19 -3.10
CA GLY A 7 8.23 -2.63 -2.99
C GLY A 7 8.37 -1.26 -3.66
N ILE A 8 9.43 -1.03 -4.45
CA ILE A 8 9.63 0.25 -5.19
C ILE A 8 8.49 0.62 -6.16
N LEU A 9 7.65 -0.36 -6.54
CA LEU A 9 6.51 -0.18 -7.46
C LEU A 9 5.40 0.71 -6.89
N GLY A 10 5.43 1.03 -5.59
CA GLY A 10 4.54 2.00 -4.95
C GLY A 10 4.50 3.37 -5.64
N VAL A 11 5.51 3.69 -6.45
CA VAL A 11 5.54 4.90 -7.28
C VAL A 11 4.36 5.01 -8.26
N HIS A 12 3.78 3.89 -8.71
CA HIS A 12 2.59 3.93 -9.56
C HIS A 12 1.42 4.65 -8.87
N ALA A 13 1.15 4.29 -7.61
CA ALA A 13 0.07 4.91 -6.84
C ALA A 13 0.28 6.41 -6.63
N LEU A 14 1.53 6.86 -6.53
CA LEU A 14 1.84 8.29 -6.44
C LEU A 14 1.51 9.03 -7.73
N VAL A 15 1.80 8.44 -8.89
CA VAL A 15 1.40 9.01 -10.19
C VAL A 15 -0.13 8.97 -10.37
N VAL A 16 -0.80 7.96 -9.85
CA VAL A 16 -2.28 7.93 -9.78
C VAL A 16 -2.79 9.11 -8.96
N PHE A 17 -2.17 9.42 -7.81
CA PHE A 17 -2.54 10.57 -6.99
C PHE A 17 -2.29 11.89 -7.72
N GLU A 18 -1.14 12.08 -8.37
CA GLU A 18 -0.87 13.28 -9.19
C GLU A 18 -1.97 13.49 -10.24
N THR A 19 -2.32 12.42 -10.96
CA THR A 19 -3.29 12.48 -12.05
C THR A 19 -4.72 12.73 -11.53
N LEU A 20 -5.11 12.04 -10.45
CA LEU A 20 -6.42 12.20 -9.84
C LEU A 20 -6.58 13.57 -9.17
N ASP A 21 -5.57 14.05 -8.46
CA ASP A 21 -5.56 15.38 -7.81
C ASP A 21 -5.72 16.49 -8.85
N ALA A 22 -4.99 16.42 -9.98
CA ALA A 22 -5.14 17.36 -11.08
C ALA A 22 -6.57 17.35 -11.67
N ALA A 23 -7.13 16.17 -11.94
CA ALA A 23 -8.48 16.03 -12.47
C ALA A 23 -9.57 16.48 -11.48
N VAL A 24 -9.36 16.26 -10.18
CA VAL A 24 -10.26 16.76 -9.12
C VAL A 24 -10.22 18.28 -9.06
N LYS A 25 -9.03 18.89 -9.10
CA LYS A 25 -8.88 20.35 -9.10
C LYS A 25 -9.50 21.01 -10.32
N GLU A 26 -9.37 20.41 -11.50
CA GLU A 26 -10.07 20.87 -12.71
C GLU A 26 -11.59 20.84 -12.53
N GLU A 27 -12.12 19.76 -11.95
CA GLU A 27 -13.56 19.62 -11.71
C GLU A 27 -14.06 20.58 -10.62
N GLU A 28 -13.29 20.80 -9.55
CA GLU A 28 -13.58 21.81 -8.53
C GLU A 28 -13.68 23.19 -9.17
N LEU A 29 -12.68 23.57 -9.97
CA LEU A 29 -12.65 24.85 -10.69
C LEU A 29 -13.85 25.00 -11.63
N ALA A 30 -14.17 23.97 -12.41
CA ALA A 30 -15.30 23.98 -13.33
C ALA A 30 -16.66 24.15 -12.62
N ARG A 31 -16.76 23.75 -11.35
CA ARG A 31 -17.96 23.89 -10.52
C ARG A 31 -17.94 25.08 -9.57
N GLY A 32 -16.87 25.89 -9.57
CA GLY A 32 -16.68 26.98 -8.61
C GLY A 32 -16.57 26.50 -7.15
N LEU A 33 -16.05 25.29 -6.93
CA LEU A 33 -15.85 24.70 -5.61
C LEU A 33 -14.47 25.07 -5.04
N PRO A 34 -14.32 25.17 -3.70
CA PRO A 34 -13.03 25.46 -3.09
C PRO A 34 -12.08 24.29 -3.25
N SER A 35 -10.82 24.56 -3.59
CA SER A 35 -9.82 23.50 -3.74
C SER A 35 -9.48 22.83 -2.41
N ARG A 36 -9.42 21.50 -2.41
CA ARG A 36 -9.11 20.68 -1.23
C ARG A 36 -7.96 19.73 -1.48
N PRO A 37 -7.21 19.34 -0.42
CA PRO A 37 -6.26 18.25 -0.53
C PRO A 37 -6.97 16.95 -0.95
N LEU A 38 -6.33 16.19 -1.85
CA LEU A 38 -6.85 14.89 -2.31
C LEU A 38 -7.21 13.95 -1.15
N SER A 39 -6.43 13.96 -0.07
CA SER A 39 -6.67 13.17 1.15
C SER A 39 -8.08 13.36 1.74
N SER A 40 -8.63 14.57 1.61
CA SER A 40 -9.92 14.93 2.22
C SER A 40 -11.12 14.31 1.52
N TYR A 41 -10.93 13.69 0.36
CA TYR A 41 -11.96 13.01 -0.41
C TYR A 41 -12.18 11.56 0.00
N PHE A 42 -11.32 11.03 0.88
CA PHE A 42 -11.39 9.64 1.32
C PHE A 42 -11.69 9.55 2.80
N ASP A 43 -12.64 8.69 3.15
CA ASP A 43 -12.94 8.38 4.55
C ASP A 43 -11.93 7.36 5.12
N GLN A 44 -11.50 6.42 4.27
CA GLN A 44 -10.56 5.36 4.64
C GLN A 44 -9.56 5.08 3.51
N VAL A 45 -8.31 4.82 3.90
CA VAL A 45 -7.22 4.38 3.02
C VAL A 45 -6.56 3.16 3.67
N ALA A 46 -6.41 2.07 2.92
CA ALA A 46 -5.64 0.92 3.39
C ALA A 46 -4.43 0.65 2.48
N GLY A 47 -3.34 0.19 3.09
CA GLY A 47 -2.10 -0.09 2.39
C GLY A 47 -1.38 -1.32 2.94
N THR A 48 -0.79 -2.10 2.04
CA THR A 48 0.07 -3.24 2.36
C THR A 48 1.49 -2.99 1.85
N SER A 49 2.52 -3.29 2.63
CA SER A 49 3.94 -3.15 2.24
C SER A 49 4.24 -1.73 1.76
N ALA A 50 4.74 -1.55 0.54
CA ALA A 50 4.86 -0.26 -0.13
C ALA A 50 3.61 0.63 0.02
N GLY A 51 2.41 0.05 -0.15
CA GLY A 51 1.14 0.73 0.01
C GLY A 51 0.93 1.31 1.40
N SER A 52 1.55 0.77 2.45
CA SER A 52 1.45 1.30 3.81
C SER A 52 2.13 2.68 3.93
N LEU A 53 3.33 2.86 3.39
CA LEU A 53 3.99 4.16 3.34
C LEU A 53 3.26 5.11 2.39
N VAL A 54 2.81 4.64 1.22
CA VAL A 54 2.01 5.43 0.28
C VAL A 54 0.72 5.95 0.93
N SER A 55 0.07 5.14 1.78
CA SER A 55 -1.14 5.55 2.52
C SER A 55 -0.85 6.66 3.52
N VAL A 56 0.29 6.58 4.23
CA VAL A 56 0.75 7.63 5.16
C VAL A 56 1.11 8.91 4.39
N LEU A 57 1.77 8.79 3.23
CA LEU A 57 2.06 9.91 2.35
C LEU A 57 0.76 10.58 1.88
N LEU A 58 -0.22 9.83 1.37
CA LEU A 58 -1.52 10.38 0.98
C LEU A 58 -2.20 11.15 2.12
N ALA A 59 -2.09 10.66 3.35
CA ALA A 59 -2.70 11.32 4.50
C ALA A 59 -1.99 12.62 4.92
N CYS A 60 -0.71 12.80 4.61
CA CYS A 60 0.11 13.86 5.23
C CYS A 60 0.87 14.78 4.26
N ALA A 61 1.22 14.29 3.08
CA ALA A 61 2.08 14.99 2.14
C ALA A 61 1.27 15.76 1.09
N PRO A 62 1.78 16.91 0.61
CA PRO A 62 1.37 17.48 -0.67
C PRO A 62 1.62 16.50 -1.82
N VAL A 63 0.66 16.35 -2.72
CA VAL A 63 0.71 15.38 -3.84
C VAL A 63 1.93 15.59 -4.74
N ASP A 64 2.28 16.84 -5.02
CA ASP A 64 3.43 17.26 -5.84
C ASP A 64 4.80 16.90 -5.25
N ARG A 65 4.86 16.54 -3.96
CA ARG A 65 6.10 16.15 -3.27
C ARG A 65 6.25 14.63 -3.11
N MET A 66 5.19 13.86 -3.29
CA MET A 66 5.19 12.45 -2.88
C MET A 66 6.17 11.60 -3.69
N VAL A 67 6.29 11.83 -5.01
CA VAL A 67 7.20 11.08 -5.88
C VAL A 67 8.67 11.30 -5.46
N ASP A 68 9.05 12.54 -5.16
CA ASP A 68 10.42 12.88 -4.72
C ASP A 68 10.74 12.28 -3.34
N MET A 69 9.77 12.35 -2.42
CA MET A 69 9.90 11.71 -1.10
C MET A 69 10.07 10.19 -1.24
N TRP A 70 9.31 9.57 -2.13
CA TRP A 70 9.40 8.14 -2.42
C TRP A 70 10.74 7.75 -3.05
N ALA A 71 11.21 8.51 -4.03
CA ALA A 71 12.51 8.28 -4.67
C ALA A 71 13.66 8.38 -3.64
N THR A 72 13.62 9.38 -2.77
CA THR A 72 14.60 9.57 -1.68
C THR A 72 14.56 8.40 -0.71
N PHE A 73 13.37 7.99 -0.28
CA PHE A 73 13.16 6.82 0.59
C PHE A 73 13.70 5.54 -0.06
N ALA A 74 13.29 5.23 -1.28
CA ALA A 74 13.68 4.02 -1.99
C ALA A 74 15.20 3.95 -2.20
N HIS A 75 15.81 5.07 -2.60
CA HIS A 75 17.27 5.18 -2.69
C HIS A 75 17.93 4.90 -1.34
N GLY A 76 17.47 5.51 -0.24
CA GLY A 76 18.05 5.28 1.08
C GLY A 76 17.94 3.84 1.59
N VAL A 77 16.89 3.11 1.21
CA VAL A 77 16.65 1.72 1.62
C VAL A 77 17.46 0.73 0.79
N PHE A 78 17.41 0.87 -0.54
CA PHE A 78 17.95 -0.11 -1.48
C PHE A 78 19.32 0.25 -2.05
N CYS A 79 19.80 1.49 -1.87
CA CYS A 79 21.17 1.84 -2.24
C CYS A 79 22.17 1.11 -1.35
N HIS A 80 23.07 0.39 -2.01
CA HIS A 80 24.10 -0.40 -1.39
C HIS A 80 25.47 0.18 -1.72
N SER A 81 26.32 0.33 -0.71
CA SER A 81 27.70 0.74 -0.93
C SER A 81 28.47 -0.34 -1.70
N LEU A 82 29.61 0.01 -2.30
CA LEU A 82 30.50 -0.96 -2.94
C LEU A 82 30.93 -2.04 -1.94
N LEU A 83 31.18 -1.66 -0.69
CA LEU A 83 31.50 -2.56 0.42
C LEU A 83 30.33 -3.51 0.75
N ASP A 84 29.08 -3.03 0.74
CA ASP A 84 27.89 -3.87 0.91
C ASP A 84 27.79 -4.90 -0.22
N ARG A 85 28.09 -4.49 -1.46
CA ARG A 85 28.13 -5.40 -2.62
C ARG A 85 29.20 -6.48 -2.45
N CYS A 86 30.43 -6.10 -2.07
CA CYS A 86 31.53 -7.04 -1.84
C CYS A 86 31.23 -8.04 -0.71
N ARG A 87 30.71 -7.57 0.44
CA ARG A 87 30.32 -8.42 1.56
C ARG A 87 29.26 -9.45 1.17
N ARG A 88 28.28 -9.05 0.37
CA ARG A 88 27.26 -9.97 -0.12
C ARG A 88 27.80 -10.96 -1.15
N ALA A 89 28.63 -10.51 -2.08
CA ALA A 89 29.27 -11.40 -3.05
C ALA A 89 30.09 -12.49 -2.34
N TRP A 90 30.85 -12.11 -1.30
CA TRP A 90 31.58 -13.05 -0.48
C TRP A 90 30.66 -14.02 0.28
N ALA A 91 29.62 -13.51 0.95
CA ALA A 91 28.65 -14.32 1.68
C ALA A 91 27.84 -15.28 0.78
N HIS A 92 27.55 -14.88 -0.47
CA HIS A 92 26.98 -15.77 -1.49
C HIS A 92 27.98 -16.83 -1.95
N GLY A 93 29.26 -16.48 -2.08
CA GLY A 93 30.35 -17.41 -2.40
C GLY A 93 30.56 -18.51 -1.34
N VAL A 94 30.10 -18.28 -0.10
CA VAL A 94 30.13 -19.26 1.00
C VAL A 94 28.75 -19.86 1.34
N ASN A 95 27.77 -19.77 0.43
CA ASN A 95 26.41 -20.32 0.61
C ASN A 95 25.64 -19.85 1.86
N ILE A 96 25.94 -18.67 2.39
CA ILE A 96 25.17 -18.09 3.49
C ILE A 96 23.89 -17.45 2.92
N LEU A 97 22.73 -17.74 3.53
CA LEU A 97 21.47 -17.08 3.18
C LEU A 97 21.53 -15.61 3.62
N VAL A 98 21.81 -14.72 2.67
CA VAL A 98 21.85 -13.27 2.92
C VAL A 98 20.54 -12.62 2.54
N ARG A 99 19.97 -11.84 3.46
CA ARG A 99 18.82 -10.97 3.18
C ARG A 99 19.21 -9.90 2.16
N LYS A 100 18.31 -9.61 1.21
CA LYS A 100 18.60 -8.63 0.15
C LYS A 100 18.83 -7.21 0.67
N ALA A 101 18.13 -6.81 1.74
CA ALA A 101 18.16 -5.45 2.26
C ALA A 101 18.33 -5.38 3.80
N SER A 102 18.57 -4.17 4.31
CA SER A 102 18.81 -3.92 5.73
C SER A 102 17.56 -3.36 6.41
N THR A 103 17.00 -4.08 7.39
CA THR A 103 15.88 -3.58 8.22
C THR A 103 16.25 -2.30 8.95
N ARG A 104 17.54 -2.10 9.29
CA ARG A 104 18.01 -0.85 9.90
C ARG A 104 17.91 0.31 8.90
N LYS A 105 18.29 0.11 7.64
CA LYS A 105 18.13 1.14 6.59
C LYS A 105 16.65 1.45 6.37
N LEU A 106 15.79 0.43 6.27
CA LEU A 106 14.33 0.60 6.17
C LEU A 106 13.78 1.48 7.29
N ARG A 107 14.03 1.12 8.55
CA ARG A 107 13.54 1.88 9.71
C ARG A 107 14.09 3.30 9.77
N ASN A 108 15.36 3.49 9.45
CA ASN A 108 15.97 4.82 9.43
C ASN A 108 15.35 5.71 8.36
N GLN A 109 15.12 5.19 7.15
CA GLN A 109 14.49 5.96 6.07
C GLN A 109 13.01 6.22 6.32
N LEU A 110 12.29 5.30 6.97
CA LEU A 110 10.94 5.56 7.47
C LEU A 110 10.94 6.69 8.51
N ALA A 111 11.90 6.69 9.44
CA ALA A 111 12.02 7.78 10.42
C ALA A 111 12.27 9.14 9.73
N VAL A 112 13.15 9.19 8.73
CA VAL A 112 13.39 10.40 7.93
C VAL A 112 12.10 10.86 7.24
N ALA A 113 11.41 9.95 6.54
CA ALA A 113 10.16 10.28 5.86
C ALA A 113 9.08 10.79 6.85
N LEU A 114 8.94 10.19 8.03
CA LEU A 114 7.99 10.66 9.05
C LEU A 114 8.36 12.02 9.64
N ASN A 115 9.66 12.32 9.78
CA ASN A 115 10.12 13.64 10.19
C ASN A 115 9.82 14.69 9.12
N ASP A 116 10.04 14.39 7.84
CA ASP A 116 9.73 15.28 6.71
C ASP A 116 8.22 15.57 6.61
N LEU A 117 7.37 14.65 7.09
CA LEU A 117 5.91 14.82 7.20
C LEU A 117 5.46 15.60 8.45
N GLY A 118 6.40 15.98 9.32
CA GLY A 118 6.14 16.67 10.59
C GLY A 118 5.48 15.79 11.66
N LEU A 119 5.55 14.46 11.53
CA LEU A 119 4.99 13.51 12.51
C LEU A 119 6.00 13.18 13.61
N GLY A 120 7.27 12.96 13.24
CA GLY A 120 8.27 12.43 14.15
C GLY A 120 8.34 10.89 14.12
N SER A 121 9.48 10.31 14.52
CA SER A 121 9.67 8.85 14.53
C SER A 121 8.86 8.11 15.60
N ASP A 122 8.43 8.81 16.65
CA ASP A 122 7.65 8.24 17.75
C ASP A 122 6.14 8.46 17.61
N ALA A 123 5.70 9.08 16.51
CA ALA A 123 4.28 9.25 16.22
C ALA A 123 3.57 7.89 16.13
N THR A 124 2.43 7.81 16.82
CA THR A 124 1.53 6.67 16.83
C THR A 124 0.51 6.76 15.71
N MET A 125 -0.15 5.65 15.43
CA MET A 125 -1.28 5.61 14.50
C MET A 125 -2.41 6.53 14.99
N ALA A 126 -2.62 6.65 16.30
CA ALA A 126 -3.57 7.62 16.88
C ALA A 126 -3.21 9.08 16.54
N ASP A 127 -1.93 9.46 16.60
CA ASP A 127 -1.47 10.81 16.24
C ASP A 127 -1.78 11.14 14.77
N LEU A 128 -1.63 10.15 13.88
CA LEU A 128 -2.03 10.27 12.48
C LEU A 128 -3.54 10.48 12.32
N GLY A 129 -4.34 9.72 13.08
CA GLY A 129 -5.80 9.79 13.05
C GLY A 129 -6.38 11.10 13.61
N ALA A 130 -5.64 11.76 14.52
CA ALA A 130 -6.00 13.04 15.12
C ALA A 130 -5.79 14.25 14.20
N ARG A 131 -5.05 14.10 13.09
CA ARG A 131 -4.86 15.18 12.11
C ARG A 131 -6.19 15.53 11.41
N ARG A 132 -6.38 16.82 11.13
CA ARG A 132 -7.55 17.30 10.37
C ARG A 132 -7.42 16.90 8.89
N ASN A 133 -8.55 16.66 8.24
CA ASN A 133 -8.64 16.35 6.81
C ASN A 133 -7.82 15.13 6.36
N THR A 134 -7.56 14.20 7.28
CA THR A 134 -6.90 12.92 6.97
C THR A 134 -7.92 11.78 6.94
N PRO A 135 -7.78 10.82 6.02
CA PRO A 135 -8.57 9.58 6.06
C PRO A 135 -8.19 8.73 7.28
N ASN A 136 -9.05 7.77 7.64
CA ASN A 136 -8.62 6.67 8.50
C ASN A 136 -7.62 5.79 7.74
N VAL A 137 -6.38 5.72 8.20
CA VAL A 137 -5.32 4.95 7.55
C VAL A 137 -5.20 3.58 8.20
N SER A 138 -5.32 2.52 7.41
CA SER A 138 -5.18 1.13 7.84
C SER A 138 -3.95 0.49 7.20
N ILE A 139 -3.06 -0.06 8.02
CA ILE A 139 -1.84 -0.76 7.59
C ILE A 139 -2.01 -2.26 7.84
N VAL A 140 -1.80 -3.07 6.81
CA VAL A 140 -1.89 -4.53 6.92
C VAL A 140 -0.52 -5.13 7.27
N VAL A 141 -0.48 -5.97 8.30
CA VAL A 141 0.72 -6.71 8.72
C VAL A 141 0.38 -8.18 8.92
N THR A 142 1.37 -9.07 8.81
CA THR A 142 1.18 -10.51 9.04
C THR A 142 2.00 -10.96 10.24
N SER A 143 1.43 -11.80 11.11
CA SER A 143 2.19 -12.48 12.16
C SER A 143 3.12 -13.51 11.55
N ALA A 144 4.40 -13.53 11.97
CA ALA A 144 5.34 -14.57 11.54
C ALA A 144 5.02 -15.95 12.15
N ARG A 145 4.16 -16.00 13.18
CA ARG A 145 3.73 -17.23 13.87
C ARG A 145 2.43 -17.79 13.31
N GLU A 146 1.53 -16.91 12.88
CA GLU A 146 0.19 -17.23 12.37
C GLU A 146 0.05 -16.62 10.98
N ALA A 147 0.59 -17.31 9.98
CA ALA A 147 0.48 -16.89 8.59
C ALA A 147 -0.96 -17.07 8.09
N GLY A 148 -1.49 -16.07 7.37
CA GLY A 148 -2.78 -16.15 6.67
C GLY A 148 -3.91 -15.32 7.25
N VAL A 149 -3.80 -14.82 8.49
CA VAL A 149 -4.77 -13.85 9.05
C VAL A 149 -4.12 -12.46 9.07
N PRO A 150 -4.65 -11.48 8.32
CA PRO A 150 -4.10 -10.13 8.32
C PRO A 150 -4.41 -9.43 9.66
N ILE A 151 -3.39 -8.82 10.25
CA ILE A 151 -3.54 -7.88 11.35
C ILE A 151 -3.66 -6.48 10.74
N VAL A 152 -4.67 -5.72 11.15
CA VAL A 152 -4.92 -4.38 10.62
C VAL A 152 -4.66 -3.35 11.71
N VAL A 153 -3.64 -2.52 11.50
CA VAL A 153 -3.30 -1.40 12.40
C VAL A 153 -3.92 -0.13 11.83
N SER A 154 -4.89 0.47 12.51
CA SER A 154 -5.62 1.64 12.00
C SER A 154 -5.35 2.91 12.79
N SER A 155 -5.40 4.07 12.11
CA SER A 155 -5.11 5.38 12.70
C SER A 155 -6.25 5.92 13.56
N ARG A 156 -7.48 5.49 13.29
CA ARG A 156 -8.63 5.75 14.16
C ARG A 156 -9.08 4.44 14.77
N SER A 157 -9.21 4.45 16.09
CA SER A 157 -10.02 3.45 16.78
C SER A 157 -11.42 3.55 16.19
N SER A 158 -11.85 2.54 15.46
CA SER A 158 -13.26 2.45 15.14
C SER A 158 -13.94 2.03 16.44
N GLU A 159 -14.89 2.82 16.94
CA GLU A 159 -15.93 2.30 17.84
C GLU A 159 -16.78 1.19 17.15
N MET A 160 -16.35 0.67 16.01
CA MET A 160 -17.15 -0.06 15.03
C MET A 160 -16.32 -1.18 14.42
N ARG A 161 -16.33 -2.34 15.10
CA ARG A 161 -16.52 -3.71 14.56
C ARG A 161 -16.08 -4.69 15.64
N GLU A 162 -17.05 -5.43 16.21
CA GLU A 162 -16.78 -6.52 17.14
C GLU A 162 -15.62 -7.40 16.64
N GLY A 163 -14.65 -7.66 17.53
CA GLY A 163 -13.57 -8.62 17.26
C GLY A 163 -12.25 -8.06 16.73
N PHE A 164 -12.02 -6.74 16.69
CA PHE A 164 -10.67 -6.19 16.45
C PHE A 164 -10.07 -5.52 17.68
N ALA A 165 -8.77 -5.72 17.87
CA ALA A 165 -8.00 -4.97 18.86
C ALA A 165 -7.78 -3.52 18.38
N ASP A 166 -7.92 -2.55 19.28
CA ASP A 166 -7.42 -1.20 19.05
C ASP A 166 -5.89 -1.21 19.08
N LEU A 167 -5.29 -1.03 17.90
CA LEU A 167 -3.85 -1.00 17.70
C LEU A 167 -3.34 0.41 17.40
N SER A 168 -4.14 1.45 17.67
CA SER A 168 -3.77 2.84 17.37
C SER A 168 -2.57 3.35 18.19
N HIS A 169 -2.21 2.66 19.28
CA HIS A 169 -1.00 2.94 20.07
C HIS A 169 0.30 2.55 19.37
N ILE A 170 0.25 1.71 18.33
CA ILE A 170 1.44 1.30 17.59
C ILE A 170 2.03 2.50 16.85
N ARG A 171 3.36 2.65 16.87
CA ARG A 171 4.06 3.68 16.10
C ARG A 171 3.87 3.47 14.60
N ILE A 172 3.66 4.55 13.86
CA ILE A 172 3.55 4.53 12.39
C ILE A 172 4.78 3.84 11.80
N LEU A 173 5.97 4.20 12.30
CA LEU A 173 7.24 3.60 11.89
C LEU A 173 7.24 2.08 12.02
N ASP A 174 6.78 1.56 13.16
CA ASP A 174 6.79 0.12 13.44
C ASP A 174 5.77 -0.62 12.58
N ALA A 175 4.55 -0.09 12.44
CA ALA A 175 3.51 -0.66 11.58
C ALA A 175 3.94 -0.71 10.11
N THR A 176 4.44 0.41 9.56
CA THR A 176 4.94 0.50 8.17
C THR A 176 6.16 -0.41 7.95
N ALA A 177 7.10 -0.45 8.91
CA ALA A 177 8.26 -1.33 8.82
C ALA A 177 7.86 -2.81 8.83
N ALA A 178 6.93 -3.21 9.71
CA ALA A 178 6.41 -4.57 9.77
C ALA A 178 5.69 -4.94 8.47
N SER A 179 4.80 -4.07 7.99
CA SER A 179 4.07 -4.24 6.73
C SER A 179 4.99 -4.43 5.53
N SER A 180 6.20 -3.84 5.55
CA SER A 180 7.19 -3.92 4.47
C SER A 180 8.30 -4.97 4.71
N SER A 181 8.22 -5.76 5.80
CA SER A 181 9.28 -6.70 6.20
C SER A 181 9.17 -8.03 5.44
N ALA A 182 9.37 -8.00 4.12
CA ALA A 182 9.32 -9.20 3.29
C ALA A 182 10.41 -10.20 3.71
N PRO A 183 10.10 -11.49 3.99
CA PRO A 183 11.05 -12.42 4.62
C PRO A 183 12.40 -12.60 3.89
N SER A 184 12.41 -12.50 2.56
CA SER A 184 13.59 -12.58 1.71
C SER A 184 14.42 -11.27 1.66
N PHE A 185 13.81 -10.14 2.01
CA PHE A 185 14.44 -8.82 1.98
C PHE A 185 14.86 -8.33 3.35
N PHE A 186 14.03 -8.52 4.38
CA PHE A 186 14.17 -7.88 5.69
C PHE A 186 14.01 -8.88 6.84
N LYS A 187 14.48 -8.51 8.03
CA LYS A 187 14.15 -9.20 9.29
C LYS A 187 12.70 -8.90 9.68
N PRO A 188 11.98 -9.84 10.31
CA PRO A 188 10.71 -9.55 10.96
C PRO A 188 10.83 -8.35 11.91
N THR A 189 9.79 -7.53 11.96
CA THR A 189 9.69 -6.37 12.85
C THR A 189 8.81 -6.75 14.05
N PRO A 190 9.29 -6.60 15.29
CA PRO A 190 8.48 -6.88 16.48
C PRO A 190 7.41 -5.80 16.69
N LEU A 191 6.16 -6.20 16.94
CA LEU A 191 5.05 -5.32 17.31
C LEU A 191 4.45 -5.71 18.66
N ALA A 192 4.14 -4.72 19.49
CA ALA A 192 3.37 -4.90 20.73
C ALA A 192 1.87 -4.83 20.42
N LEU A 193 1.29 -5.98 20.04
CA LEU A 193 -0.10 -6.08 19.60
C LEU A 193 -1.10 -6.05 20.77
N ASP A 194 -0.66 -6.35 21.99
CA ASP A 194 -1.48 -6.26 23.19
C ASP A 194 -1.10 -5.00 23.97
N ARG A 195 -2.05 -4.07 24.10
CA ARG A 195 -1.87 -2.83 24.85
C ARG A 195 -1.73 -3.07 26.36
N ALA A 196 -2.33 -4.15 26.89
CA ALA A 196 -2.20 -4.54 28.29
C ALA A 196 -0.84 -5.21 28.57
N GLN A 197 -0.19 -5.77 27.54
CA GLN A 197 1.12 -6.43 27.64
C GLN A 197 2.14 -5.79 26.68
N PRO A 198 2.50 -4.51 26.87
CA PRO A 198 3.33 -3.76 25.91
C PRO A 198 4.78 -4.27 25.80
N HIS A 199 5.20 -5.16 26.71
CA HIS A 199 6.52 -5.81 26.70
C HIS A 199 6.53 -7.13 25.91
N LEU A 200 5.36 -7.65 25.53
CA LEU A 200 5.25 -8.86 24.72
C LEU A 200 5.22 -8.47 23.25
N PHE A 201 6.23 -8.91 22.51
CA PHE A 201 6.37 -8.60 21.09
C PHE A 201 6.02 -9.79 20.21
N THR A 202 5.13 -9.56 19.25
CA THR A 202 4.85 -10.48 18.15
C THR A 202 5.76 -10.17 16.98
N PRO A 203 6.57 -11.12 16.49
CA PRO A 203 7.34 -10.91 15.27
C PRO A 203 6.38 -10.83 14.08
N CYS A 204 6.39 -9.70 13.37
CA CYS A 204 5.56 -9.47 12.20
C CYS A 204 6.42 -9.37 10.93
N VAL A 205 5.84 -9.80 9.82
CA VAL A 205 6.42 -9.77 8.47
C VAL A 205 5.45 -9.07 7.52
N ASP A 206 5.87 -8.97 6.26
CA ASP A 206 5.12 -8.27 5.22
C ASP A 206 3.64 -8.68 5.16
N GLY A 207 2.77 -7.67 5.07
CA GLY A 207 1.32 -7.87 4.99
C GLY A 207 0.90 -8.61 3.72
N ALA A 208 1.72 -8.61 2.67
CA ALA A 208 1.44 -9.25 1.39
C ALA A 208 1.34 -10.77 1.49
N LEU A 209 1.90 -11.37 2.55
CA LEU A 209 1.70 -12.80 2.85
C LEU A 209 0.26 -13.15 3.24
N ALA A 210 -0.51 -12.17 3.72
CA ALA A 210 -1.92 -12.35 4.12
C ALA A 210 -2.90 -11.58 3.23
N ALA A 211 -2.54 -10.39 2.76
CA ALA A 211 -3.36 -9.59 1.85
C ALA A 211 -2.51 -8.59 1.06
N ALA A 212 -2.06 -8.98 -0.14
CA ALA A 212 -1.32 -8.09 -1.04
C ALA A 212 -2.19 -6.95 -1.58
N ASN A 213 -3.49 -7.20 -1.75
CA ASN A 213 -4.50 -6.19 -2.01
C ASN A 213 -5.33 -5.98 -0.73
N PRO A 214 -5.19 -4.85 -0.03
CA PRO A 214 -5.84 -4.64 1.27
C PRO A 214 -7.33 -4.27 1.17
N THR A 215 -7.96 -4.39 -0.01
CA THR A 215 -9.38 -4.00 -0.17
C THR A 215 -10.29 -4.81 0.76
N ALA A 216 -10.02 -6.11 0.93
CA ALA A 216 -10.75 -6.94 1.89
C ALA A 216 -10.54 -6.49 3.36
N ALA A 217 -9.38 -5.91 3.69
CA ALA A 217 -9.09 -5.39 5.03
C ALA A 217 -9.91 -4.14 5.39
N LEU A 218 -10.44 -3.43 4.39
CA LEU A 218 -11.42 -2.36 4.61
C LEU A 218 -12.79 -2.90 5.08
N ARG A 219 -13.04 -4.21 4.93
CA ARG A 219 -14.28 -4.92 5.30
C ARG A 219 -15.52 -4.15 4.82
N LEU A 220 -15.53 -3.73 3.57
CA LEU A 220 -16.56 -2.83 3.06
C LEU A 220 -17.94 -3.51 3.05
N LYS A 221 -18.99 -2.72 3.26
CA LYS A 221 -20.36 -3.14 2.98
C LYS A 221 -20.79 -2.46 1.68
N PRO A 222 -21.02 -3.18 0.57
CA PRO A 222 -21.31 -2.57 -0.73
C PRO A 222 -22.50 -1.61 -0.70
N GLN A 223 -23.53 -1.92 0.09
CA GLN A 223 -24.74 -1.09 0.19
C GLN A 223 -24.44 0.28 0.83
N GLU A 224 -23.46 0.34 1.73
CA GLU A 224 -23.07 1.55 2.47
C GLU A 224 -21.87 2.27 1.81
N THR A 225 -21.20 1.64 0.83
CA THR A 225 -19.96 2.17 0.25
C THR A 225 -20.25 2.93 -1.04
N ALA A 226 -19.95 4.23 -1.05
CA ALA A 226 -20.19 5.09 -2.22
C ALA A 226 -19.22 4.84 -3.39
N LEU A 227 -17.94 4.60 -3.06
CA LEU A 227 -16.87 4.37 -4.02
C LEU A 227 -15.64 3.73 -3.36
N VAL A 228 -15.04 2.79 -4.08
CA VAL A 228 -13.76 2.15 -3.76
C VAL A 228 -12.82 2.37 -4.94
N ILE A 229 -11.65 2.92 -4.66
CA ILE A 229 -10.54 2.99 -5.61
C ILE A 229 -9.46 2.04 -5.10
N SER A 230 -9.17 0.99 -5.86
CA SER A 230 -8.10 0.03 -5.59
C SER A 230 -6.99 0.22 -6.62
N ILE A 231 -5.75 0.43 -6.18
CA ILE A 231 -4.59 0.67 -7.03
C ILE A 231 -3.68 -0.55 -6.99
N GLY A 232 -3.55 -1.21 -8.13
CA GLY A 232 -2.63 -2.32 -8.35
C GLY A 232 -1.21 -1.83 -8.60
N LEU A 233 -0.22 -2.53 -8.05
CA LEU A 233 1.20 -2.21 -8.25
C LEU A 233 1.93 -3.24 -9.14
N SER A 234 1.33 -4.42 -9.34
CA SER A 234 1.75 -5.48 -10.26
C SER A 234 0.56 -6.44 -10.43
N SER A 235 0.47 -7.11 -11.57
CA SER A 235 -0.58 -8.11 -11.83
C SER A 235 -0.30 -9.46 -11.17
N GLY A 236 0.80 -9.61 -10.42
CA GLY A 236 1.17 -10.87 -9.77
C GLY A 236 1.59 -12.00 -10.73
N THR A 237 1.52 -11.77 -12.05
CA THR A 237 1.75 -12.75 -13.13
C THR A 237 3.21 -13.20 -13.32
N LYS A 238 4.08 -13.04 -12.32
CA LYS A 238 5.38 -13.73 -12.31
C LYS A 238 5.12 -15.23 -12.12
N ARG A 239 4.86 -15.92 -13.24
CA ARG A 239 4.61 -17.37 -13.39
C ARG A 239 5.13 -18.15 -12.18
N GLY A 240 4.20 -18.60 -11.34
CA GLY A 240 4.50 -19.53 -10.28
C GLY A 240 5.24 -20.72 -10.87
N ALA A 241 6.44 -20.99 -10.37
CA ALA A 241 6.99 -22.33 -10.49
C ALA A 241 6.08 -23.22 -9.63
N ASP A 242 5.42 -24.20 -10.25
CA ASP A 242 4.60 -25.21 -9.60
C ASP A 242 5.29 -25.77 -8.36
N LEU A 243 4.76 -25.45 -7.17
CA LEU A 243 5.18 -26.06 -5.91
C LEU A 243 4.30 -27.29 -5.62
N GLY A 244 4.39 -28.29 -6.51
CA GLY A 244 3.74 -29.60 -6.37
C GLY A 244 4.64 -30.69 -5.76
N ALA A 245 5.83 -30.36 -5.22
CA ALA A 245 6.79 -31.36 -4.75
C ALA A 245 6.94 -31.36 -3.22
N LYS A 246 6.81 -32.55 -2.61
CA LYS A 246 7.04 -32.80 -1.18
C LYS A 246 8.47 -32.38 -0.76
N PRO A 247 8.66 -31.87 0.47
CA PRO A 247 9.93 -31.28 0.86
C PRO A 247 10.99 -32.36 1.09
N THR A 248 12.08 -32.28 0.31
CA THR A 248 13.38 -32.88 0.61
C THR A 248 14.34 -31.78 1.08
N VAL A 249 15.44 -32.11 1.76
CA VAL A 249 16.38 -31.13 2.35
C VAL A 249 16.94 -30.14 1.33
N THR A 250 17.12 -30.57 0.07
CA THR A 250 17.49 -29.72 -1.07
C THR A 250 16.33 -28.83 -1.57
N ASN A 251 15.09 -29.31 -1.47
CA ASN A 251 13.89 -28.53 -1.78
C ASN A 251 13.54 -27.51 -0.69
N LEU A 252 14.01 -27.66 0.56
CA LEU A 252 13.80 -26.65 1.62
C LEU A 252 14.43 -25.29 1.25
N PHE A 253 15.55 -25.31 0.53
CA PHE A 253 16.22 -24.09 0.06
C PHE A 253 15.49 -23.42 -1.12
N LEU A 254 14.92 -24.21 -2.03
CA LEU A 254 14.00 -23.71 -3.08
C LEU A 254 12.66 -23.24 -2.49
N TRP A 255 12.17 -23.93 -1.46
CA TRP A 255 10.96 -23.60 -0.72
C TRP A 255 11.11 -22.28 0.05
N LEU A 256 12.27 -22.05 0.70
CA LEU A 256 12.65 -20.76 1.30
C LEU A 256 12.82 -19.64 0.27
N LYS A 257 13.34 -19.92 -0.94
CA LYS A 257 13.28 -18.96 -2.06
C LYS A 257 11.85 -18.70 -2.53
N GLY A 258 10.98 -19.70 -2.44
CA GLY A 258 9.54 -19.62 -2.68
C GLY A 258 8.79 -18.75 -1.68
N PHE A 259 9.24 -18.63 -0.42
CA PHE A 259 8.65 -17.71 0.57
C PHE A 259 8.80 -16.24 0.22
N GLY A 260 9.78 -15.86 -0.60
CA GLY A 260 9.83 -14.52 -1.18
C GLY A 260 8.68 -14.24 -2.17
N ARG A 261 7.88 -15.26 -2.50
CA ARG A 261 6.85 -15.27 -3.55
C ARG A 261 5.49 -15.83 -3.09
N ILE A 262 5.30 -16.21 -1.82
CA ILE A 262 3.96 -16.52 -1.28
C ILE A 262 3.28 -15.17 -0.99
N ILE A 263 2.95 -14.46 -2.06
CA ILE A 263 2.15 -13.25 -2.00
C ILE A 263 0.73 -13.69 -2.32
N VAL A 264 -0.24 -13.27 -1.51
CA VAL A 264 -1.65 -13.48 -1.86
C VAL A 264 -1.90 -12.76 -3.18
N ASP A 265 -2.45 -13.47 -4.17
CA ASP A 265 -2.70 -12.90 -5.48
C ASP A 265 -3.60 -11.65 -5.37
N PRO A 266 -3.07 -10.44 -5.68
CA PRO A 266 -3.85 -9.21 -5.59
C PRO A 266 -4.98 -9.14 -6.61
N GLU A 267 -4.86 -9.85 -7.74
CA GLU A 267 -5.88 -9.89 -8.79
C GLU A 267 -7.04 -10.80 -8.40
N ARG A 268 -6.78 -11.90 -7.68
CA ARG A 268 -7.87 -12.70 -7.10
C ARG A 268 -8.76 -11.88 -6.17
N ILE A 269 -8.17 -11.05 -5.31
CA ILE A 269 -8.93 -10.13 -4.44
C ILE A 269 -9.67 -9.07 -5.27
N HIS A 270 -9.10 -8.62 -6.39
CA HIS A 270 -9.78 -7.71 -7.31
C HIS A 270 -11.03 -8.36 -7.91
N GLU A 271 -10.93 -9.59 -8.43
CA GLU A 271 -12.04 -10.36 -8.98
C GLU A 271 -13.13 -10.63 -7.94
N GLU A 272 -12.74 -11.01 -6.72
CA GLU A 272 -13.66 -11.21 -5.60
C GLU A 272 -14.43 -9.92 -5.26
N MET A 273 -13.72 -8.78 -5.18
CA MET A 273 -14.34 -7.48 -4.88
C MET A 273 -15.24 -6.99 -6.02
N GLN A 274 -14.84 -7.19 -7.27
CA GLN A 274 -15.67 -6.88 -8.43
C GLN A 274 -16.98 -7.67 -8.38
N THR A 275 -16.88 -9.00 -8.21
CA THR A 275 -18.04 -9.89 -8.03
C THR A 275 -18.95 -9.42 -6.90
N HIS A 276 -18.36 -9.02 -5.77
CA HIS A 276 -19.10 -8.58 -4.59
C HIS A 276 -19.91 -7.29 -4.83
N PHE A 277 -19.36 -6.33 -5.59
CA PHE A 277 -20.07 -5.10 -5.95
C PHE A 277 -21.06 -5.30 -7.11
N GLU A 278 -20.80 -6.23 -8.03
CA GLU A 278 -21.75 -6.65 -9.07
C GLU A 278 -23.00 -7.30 -8.47
N TRP A 279 -22.84 -8.23 -7.52
CA TRP A 279 -23.97 -8.85 -6.80
C TRP A 279 -24.76 -7.86 -5.95
N ALA A 280 -24.14 -6.77 -5.52
CA ALA A 280 -24.82 -5.69 -4.83
C ALA A 280 -25.49 -4.68 -5.77
N GLU A 281 -25.52 -4.94 -7.08
CA GLU A 281 -26.06 -4.06 -8.14
C GLU A 281 -25.39 -2.67 -8.16
N ARG A 282 -24.11 -2.61 -7.77
CA ARG A 282 -23.31 -1.37 -7.71
C ARG A 282 -21.92 -1.54 -8.32
N PRO A 283 -21.79 -2.11 -9.54
CA PRO A 283 -20.48 -2.40 -10.14
C PRO A 283 -19.62 -1.14 -10.32
N GLU A 284 -20.25 0.01 -10.53
CA GLU A 284 -19.55 1.29 -10.69
C GLU A 284 -18.94 1.78 -9.39
N SER A 285 -19.38 1.29 -8.23
CA SER A 285 -18.85 1.69 -6.92
C SER A 285 -17.49 1.07 -6.59
N TYR A 286 -16.95 0.20 -7.45
CA TYR A 286 -15.62 -0.36 -7.33
C TYR A 286 -14.79 -0.09 -8.59
N VAL A 287 -13.63 0.55 -8.44
CA VAL A 287 -12.72 0.91 -9.53
C VAL A 287 -11.34 0.38 -9.23
N ARG A 288 -10.82 -0.48 -10.11
CA ARG A 288 -9.44 -0.96 -10.11
C ARG A 288 -8.62 -0.13 -11.10
N ILE A 289 -7.48 0.39 -10.66
CA ILE A 289 -6.47 1.04 -11.51
C ILE A 289 -5.26 0.11 -11.53
N PRO A 290 -4.98 -0.58 -12.65
CA PRO A 290 -3.84 -1.48 -12.77
C PRO A 290 -2.55 -0.70 -13.02
N ALA A 291 -1.41 -1.33 -12.72
CA ALA A 291 -0.11 -0.82 -13.14
C ALA A 291 0.16 -1.18 -14.62
N PRO A 292 0.94 -0.37 -15.36
CA PRO A 292 1.40 -0.73 -16.70
C PRO A 292 2.27 -2.01 -16.71
N ASP A 293 2.28 -2.76 -17.81
CA ASP A 293 3.00 -4.05 -17.96
C ASP A 293 4.49 -4.03 -17.58
N ILE A 294 5.15 -2.88 -17.69
CA ILE A 294 6.56 -2.74 -17.30
C ILE A 294 6.79 -3.08 -15.81
N TYR A 295 5.77 -2.86 -14.97
CA TYR A 295 5.83 -3.12 -13.54
C TYR A 295 5.99 -4.60 -13.22
N ASP A 296 5.45 -5.50 -14.05
CA ASP A 296 5.61 -6.95 -13.85
C ASP A 296 7.02 -7.45 -14.17
N ARG A 297 7.80 -6.65 -14.90
CA ARG A 297 9.20 -6.94 -15.25
C ARG A 297 10.21 -6.32 -14.29
N ALA A 298 9.77 -5.38 -13.47
CA ALA A 298 10.61 -4.76 -12.46
C ALA A 298 10.69 -5.65 -11.20
N GLU A 299 11.85 -5.64 -10.55
CA GLU A 299 12.05 -6.23 -9.23
C GLU A 299 11.77 -5.21 -8.13
N LEU A 300 11.39 -5.71 -6.95
CA LEU A 300 10.89 -4.90 -5.84
C LEU A 300 11.94 -3.95 -5.23
N ASP A 301 13.22 -4.15 -5.54
CA ASP A 301 14.39 -3.41 -5.04
C ASP A 301 15.16 -2.61 -6.11
N GLU A 302 14.70 -2.60 -7.37
CA GLU A 302 15.35 -1.88 -8.48
C GLU A 302 15.03 -0.37 -8.45
N PHE A 303 15.49 0.33 -7.41
CA PHE A 303 15.22 1.77 -7.25
C PHE A 303 15.69 2.63 -8.44
N ASP A 304 16.71 2.19 -9.18
CA ASP A 304 17.22 2.87 -10.38
C ASP A 304 16.17 2.91 -11.52
N LYS A 305 15.17 2.02 -11.51
CA LYS A 305 14.06 2.01 -12.50
C LYS A 305 12.93 2.96 -12.17
N ILE A 306 12.94 3.63 -11.02
CA ILE A 306 11.86 4.56 -10.62
C ILE A 306 11.55 5.61 -11.72
N PRO A 307 12.54 6.28 -12.35
CA PRO A 307 12.25 7.25 -13.42
C PRO A 307 11.51 6.63 -14.62
N GLU A 308 11.90 5.42 -15.01
CA GLU A 308 11.26 4.67 -16.10
C GLU A 308 9.82 4.27 -15.74
N LEU A 309 9.59 3.78 -14.52
CA LEU A 309 8.28 3.40 -14.00
C LEU A 309 7.33 4.60 -13.88
N VAL A 310 7.84 5.75 -13.44
CA VAL A 310 7.11 7.03 -13.41
C VAL A 310 6.71 7.43 -14.83
N ALA A 311 7.65 7.40 -15.78
CA ALA A 311 7.38 7.75 -17.16
C ALA A 311 6.30 6.85 -17.78
N ALA A 312 6.37 5.53 -17.55
CA ALA A 312 5.37 4.58 -18.02
C ALA A 312 3.98 4.84 -17.43
N SER A 313 3.90 5.16 -16.13
CA SER A 313 2.62 5.47 -15.47
C SER A 313 2.02 6.78 -15.99
N ARG A 314 2.86 7.80 -16.21
CA ARG A 314 2.41 9.06 -16.81
C ARG A 314 1.98 8.88 -18.26
N ALA A 315 2.63 7.98 -19.00
CA ALA A 315 2.23 7.65 -20.37
C ALA A 315 0.86 6.95 -20.41
N MET A 316 0.60 6.02 -19.50
CA MET A 316 -0.72 5.38 -19.35
C MET A 316 -1.84 6.42 -19.19
N PHE A 317 -1.66 7.46 -18.39
CA PHE A 317 -2.70 8.49 -18.20
C PHE A 317 -2.80 9.53 -19.33
N LYS A 318 -1.87 9.52 -20.30
CA LYS A 318 -2.01 10.28 -21.55
C LYS A 318 -2.84 9.54 -22.59
N ASP A 319 -3.02 8.23 -22.44
CA ASP A 319 -3.91 7.46 -23.30
C ASP A 319 -5.36 7.99 -23.18
N PRO A 320 -6.08 8.20 -24.29
CA PRO A 320 -7.43 8.77 -24.26
C PRO A 320 -8.43 7.99 -23.40
N GLU A 321 -8.30 6.66 -23.36
CA GLU A 321 -9.19 5.80 -22.58
C GLU A 321 -8.98 6.04 -21.08
N TRP A 322 -7.72 6.03 -20.65
CA TRP A 322 -7.36 6.27 -19.25
C TRP A 322 -7.60 7.71 -18.82
N ALA A 323 -7.31 8.68 -19.67
CA ALA A 323 -7.63 10.08 -19.43
C ALA A 323 -9.14 10.27 -19.21
N HIS A 324 -9.98 9.61 -20.01
CA HIS A 324 -11.43 9.64 -19.85
C HIS A 324 -11.87 8.95 -18.53
N LYS A 325 -11.32 7.78 -18.22
CA LYS A 325 -11.62 7.04 -16.97
C LYS A 325 -11.28 7.87 -15.73
N ILE A 326 -10.10 8.50 -15.68
CA ILE A 326 -9.70 9.34 -14.53
C ILE A 326 -10.58 10.58 -14.40
N ARG A 327 -10.92 11.26 -15.51
CA ARG A 327 -11.86 12.40 -15.45
C ARG A 327 -13.24 11.99 -14.93
N ARG A 328 -13.77 10.84 -15.36
CA ARG A 328 -15.02 10.29 -14.83
C ARG A 328 -14.92 9.99 -13.33
N LEU A 329 -13.79 9.42 -12.90
CA LEU A 329 -13.53 9.13 -11.50
C LEU A 329 -13.47 10.41 -10.65
N ALA A 330 -12.75 11.43 -11.11
CA ALA A 330 -12.66 12.74 -10.45
C ALA A 330 -14.04 13.40 -10.28
N LYS A 331 -14.85 13.41 -11.35
CA LYS A 331 -16.25 13.88 -11.31
C LYS A 331 -17.06 13.22 -10.22
N ARG A 332 -16.91 11.90 -10.08
CA ARG A 332 -17.62 11.13 -9.06
C ARG A 332 -17.11 11.40 -7.66
N VAL A 333 -15.80 11.45 -7.47
CA VAL A 333 -15.16 11.77 -6.19
C VAL A 333 -15.62 13.16 -5.69
N VAL A 334 -15.63 14.16 -6.57
CA VAL A 334 -16.15 15.50 -6.26
C VAL A 334 -17.65 15.45 -5.97
N ALA A 335 -18.44 14.76 -6.80
CA ALA A 335 -19.88 14.65 -6.58
C ALA A 335 -20.23 14.01 -5.22
N ILE A 336 -19.54 12.93 -4.83
CA ILE A 336 -19.74 12.27 -3.53
C ILE A 336 -19.40 13.22 -2.38
N LYS A 337 -18.27 13.93 -2.46
CA LYS A 337 -17.82 14.81 -1.37
C LYS A 337 -18.75 15.99 -1.11
N PHE A 338 -19.35 16.53 -2.18
CA PHE A 338 -20.21 17.71 -2.12
C PHE A 338 -21.70 17.36 -2.26
N ALA A 339 -22.07 16.07 -2.26
CA ALA A 339 -23.46 15.65 -2.21
C ALA A 339 -24.09 16.19 -0.91
N GLN A 340 -25.21 16.92 -1.05
CA GLN A 340 -26.00 17.28 0.11
C GLN A 340 -26.65 16.01 0.68
N PRO A 341 -26.57 15.76 2.00
CA PRO A 341 -27.28 14.62 2.59
C PRO A 341 -28.78 14.73 2.26
N GLY A 342 -29.30 13.72 1.55
CA GLY A 342 -30.72 13.63 1.17
C GLY A 342 -31.06 13.82 -0.31
N LYS A 343 -30.12 14.19 -1.20
CA LYS A 343 -30.34 14.14 -2.66
C LYS A 343 -29.66 12.91 -3.25
N ALA A 344 -30.45 11.97 -3.77
CA ALA A 344 -29.93 10.85 -4.54
C ALA A 344 -29.06 11.37 -5.70
N PRO A 345 -27.94 10.71 -6.01
CA PRO A 345 -27.15 11.07 -7.18
C PRO A 345 -28.02 10.98 -8.44
N PRO A 346 -27.84 11.87 -9.43
CA PRO A 346 -28.56 11.77 -10.68
C PRO A 346 -28.23 10.42 -11.31
N ALA A 347 -29.27 9.64 -11.64
CA ALA A 347 -29.13 8.43 -12.42
C ALA A 347 -28.41 8.80 -13.72
N SER A 348 -27.30 8.12 -14.00
CA SER A 348 -26.54 8.30 -15.23
C SER A 348 -27.40 7.88 -16.42
N GLY A 349 -27.82 8.86 -17.21
CA GLY A 349 -28.27 8.66 -18.60
C GLY A 349 -27.11 8.63 -19.57
#